data_AF-A0A849UCC0-F1
#
_entry.id   AF-A0A849UCC0-F1
#
_cell.length_a   1.000
_cell.length_b   1.000
_cell.length_c   1.000
_cell.angle_alpha   90.00
_cell.angle_beta   90.00
_cell.angle_gamma   90.00
#
_symmetry.space_group_name_H-M   'P 1'
#
loop_
_entity.id
_entity.type
_entity.pdbx_description
1 polymer ?
#
loop_
_entity_poly.entity_id
_entity_poly.type
_entity_poly.pdbx_seq_one_letter_code
_entity_poly.pdbx_strand_id
1 'polypeptide(L)'
;MSILGIGAAISGVTGVAKGATFAIAKLSELLLVPANMVSDWVEEPLKRFEYDRNEKSKDNDVRRDIQRQVGVETALSDQRIKENNIKVDLKIKRETEIVRIITDIEQLKKDKEFERMKAVSDAMMDYQKELTRINVEAVEAIGSMRIELQRKAYDLIHEKTKQYAELQNQALEQAQIQLERIDNSNLSESSKNILSKSVDENLASIIRNATRFIEQLNDDMQLISKDINLITSSGQHFIQRHLEQFQLISFSGENSNLIGTDK
;
A
#
# COMPACT_ATOMS: atom_id res chain seq x y z
N MET A 1 4.06 71.85 -35.68
CA MET A 1 3.77 72.84 -34.63
C MET A 1 5.05 72.99 -33.81
N SER A 2 5.83 74.04 -34.06
CA SER A 2 5.92 75.26 -33.23
C SER A 2 6.61 74.93 -31.89
N ILE A 3 7.75 75.48 -31.46
CA ILE A 3 8.27 76.86 -31.50
C ILE A 3 9.79 76.82 -31.20
N LEU A 4 10.50 77.78 -31.81
CA LEU A 4 11.72 78.52 -31.46
C LEU A 4 12.45 78.21 -30.12
N GLY A 5 13.76 78.44 -29.96
CA GLY A 5 14.70 79.26 -30.74
C GLY A 5 16.13 79.16 -30.16
N ILE A 6 17.14 79.37 -31.01
CA ILE A 6 18.06 80.54 -30.99
C ILE A 6 19.09 80.46 -29.84
N GLY A 7 20.41 80.50 -30.04
CA GLY A 7 21.23 80.81 -31.20
C GLY A 7 22.65 81.17 -30.74
N ALA A 8 23.63 80.68 -31.51
CA ALA A 8 24.81 81.39 -32.03
C ALA A 8 25.72 82.17 -31.04
N ALA A 9 26.99 81.79 -30.83
CA ALA A 9 28.15 81.91 -31.74
C ALA A 9 28.72 83.34 -31.87
N ILE A 10 29.99 83.39 -32.29
CA ILE A 10 30.72 84.52 -32.93
C ILE A 10 31.60 85.32 -31.94
N SER A 11 32.92 85.10 -31.95
CA SER A 11 33.95 85.84 -32.74
C SER A 11 34.10 87.30 -32.25
N GLY A 12 35.28 87.85 -31.99
CA GLY A 12 36.47 87.79 -32.82
C GLY A 12 36.79 89.22 -33.29
N VAL A 13 37.97 89.69 -32.87
CA VAL A 13 38.90 90.58 -33.59
C VAL A 13 38.56 92.08 -33.76
N THR A 14 39.64 92.86 -33.70
CA THR A 14 39.86 94.27 -34.14
C THR A 14 39.45 95.32 -33.11
N GLY A 15 40.23 96.34 -32.77
CA GLY A 15 41.51 96.81 -33.28
C GLY A 15 41.61 98.33 -33.01
N VAL A 16 42.84 98.84 -33.02
CA VAL A 16 43.19 100.22 -33.41
C VAL A 16 43.04 101.34 -32.33
N ALA A 17 44.15 101.53 -31.63
CA ALA A 17 45.00 102.73 -31.69
C ALA A 17 44.81 103.95 -30.75
N LYS A 18 45.99 104.55 -30.52
CA LYS A 18 46.32 105.93 -30.16
C LYS A 18 46.47 106.25 -28.67
N GLY A 19 47.70 106.00 -28.23
CA GLY A 19 48.54 106.77 -27.31
C GLY A 19 47.93 107.96 -26.58
N ALA A 20 47.92 107.85 -25.25
CA ALA A 20 48.14 109.01 -24.42
C ALA A 20 49.61 109.41 -24.54
N THR A 21 49.83 110.66 -24.90
CA THR A 21 50.84 111.54 -24.34
C THR A 21 51.13 111.17 -22.87
N PHE A 22 52.03 110.21 -22.72
CA PHE A 22 53.32 110.34 -22.09
C PHE A 22 53.38 111.45 -21.03
N ALA A 23 53.51 111.01 -19.77
CA ALA A 23 54.18 111.70 -18.65
C ALA A 23 53.36 112.34 -17.51
N ILE A 24 52.02 112.31 -17.46
CA ILE A 24 51.27 112.86 -16.29
C ILE A 24 50.44 111.83 -15.50
N ALA A 25 49.96 110.73 -16.10
CA ALA A 25 49.16 109.72 -15.39
C ALA A 25 49.96 108.76 -14.46
N LYS A 26 51.26 108.59 -14.70
CA LYS A 26 52.11 107.66 -13.90
C LYS A 26 52.53 108.18 -12.52
N LEU A 27 52.32 109.47 -12.21
CA LEU A 27 52.64 110.01 -10.89
C LEU A 27 51.45 109.99 -9.91
N SER A 28 50.20 109.97 -10.40
CA SER A 28 49.01 109.77 -9.54
C SER A 28 48.72 108.31 -9.21
N GLU A 29 49.14 107.38 -10.08
CA GLU A 29 48.98 105.94 -9.88
C GLU A 29 49.98 105.36 -8.85
N LEU A 30 51.15 105.99 -8.66
CA LEU A 30 52.17 105.53 -7.71
C LEU A 30 51.89 105.93 -6.25
N LEU A 31 51.03 106.93 -6.02
CA LEU A 31 50.64 107.36 -4.66
C LEU A 31 49.34 106.72 -4.15
N LEU A 32 48.52 106.12 -5.03
CA LEU A 32 47.24 105.50 -4.64
C LEU A 32 47.34 104.00 -4.32
N VAL A 33 48.39 103.33 -4.82
CA VAL A 33 48.63 101.89 -4.59
C VAL A 33 48.80 101.54 -3.10
N PRO A 34 49.46 102.33 -2.24
CA PRO A 34 49.52 102.03 -0.81
C PRO A 34 48.17 102.22 -0.11
N ALA A 35 47.35 103.18 -0.55
CA ALA A 35 46.07 103.47 0.10
C ALA A 35 45.04 102.36 -0.16
N ASN A 36 44.97 101.85 -1.38
CA ASN A 36 44.07 100.74 -1.72
C ASN A 36 44.57 99.39 -1.16
N MET A 37 45.89 99.18 -1.10
CA MET A 37 46.47 97.98 -0.51
C MET A 37 46.29 97.92 1.02
N VAL A 38 46.26 99.07 1.71
CA VAL A 38 45.91 99.14 3.14
C VAL A 38 44.40 98.97 3.36
N SER A 39 43.55 99.49 2.45
CA SER A 39 42.10 99.26 2.50
C SER A 39 41.76 97.78 2.28
N ASP A 40 42.40 97.12 1.32
CA ASP A 40 42.22 95.69 1.05
C ASP A 40 42.82 94.83 2.18
N TRP A 41 43.93 95.25 2.81
CA TRP A 41 44.51 94.54 3.97
C TRP A 41 43.65 94.64 5.23
N VAL A 42 42.86 95.70 5.39
CA VAL A 42 41.88 95.85 6.48
C VAL A 42 40.55 95.16 6.17
N GLU A 43 40.14 95.09 4.90
CA GLU A 43 38.92 94.40 4.50
C GLU A 43 39.06 92.87 4.36
N GLU A 44 40.22 92.34 3.98
CA GLU A 44 40.46 90.90 3.85
C GLU A 44 40.19 90.07 5.12
N PRO A 45 40.59 90.50 6.35
CA PRO A 45 40.25 89.75 7.55
C PRO A 45 38.74 89.79 7.85
N LEU A 46 38.05 90.88 7.48
CA LEU A 46 36.60 91.01 7.67
C LEU A 46 35.82 90.15 6.67
N LYS A 47 36.20 90.17 5.39
CA LYS A 47 35.61 89.31 4.36
C LYS A 47 35.84 87.83 4.65
N ARG A 48 37.06 87.44 5.08
CA ARG A 48 37.33 86.05 5.50
C ARG A 48 36.47 85.61 6.68
N PHE A 49 36.19 86.50 7.64
CA PHE A 49 35.33 86.20 8.78
C PHE A 49 33.87 86.03 8.37
N GLU A 50 33.38 86.83 7.42
CA GLU A 50 32.04 86.68 6.84
C GLU A 50 31.91 85.41 5.99
N TYR A 51 32.92 85.07 5.19
CA TYR A 51 32.97 83.82 4.45
C TYR A 51 33.01 82.60 5.38
N ASP A 52 33.87 82.59 6.40
CA ASP A 52 33.97 81.49 7.37
C ASP A 52 32.67 81.33 8.17
N ARG A 53 32.00 82.43 8.51
CA ARG A 53 30.69 82.39 9.19
C ARG A 53 29.57 81.87 8.28
N ASN A 54 29.55 82.27 7.01
CA ASN A 54 28.56 81.83 6.02
C ASN A 54 28.81 80.37 5.59
N GLU A 55 30.08 79.96 5.49
CA GLU A 55 30.48 78.59 5.22
C GLU A 55 30.13 77.70 6.41
N LYS A 56 30.38 78.13 7.65
CA LYS A 56 29.92 77.43 8.86
C LYS A 56 28.40 77.37 8.99
N SER A 57 27.65 78.41 8.58
CA SER A 57 26.18 78.33 8.61
C SER A 57 25.66 77.35 7.57
N LYS A 58 26.21 77.39 6.34
CA LYS A 58 25.88 76.43 5.28
C LYS A 58 26.27 75.01 5.64
N ASP A 59 27.45 74.80 6.21
CA ASP A 59 27.92 73.47 6.65
C ASP A 59 27.04 72.94 7.80
N ASN A 60 26.60 73.79 8.73
CA ASN A 60 25.64 73.41 9.75
C ASN A 60 24.26 73.05 9.19
N ASP A 61 23.79 73.75 8.16
CA ASP A 61 22.52 73.44 7.49
C ASP A 61 22.62 72.13 6.70
N VAL A 62 23.71 71.93 5.94
CA VAL A 62 24.00 70.67 5.23
C VAL A 62 24.13 69.52 6.22
N ARG A 63 24.83 69.71 7.35
CA ARG A 63 24.97 68.69 8.38
C ARG A 63 23.64 68.34 9.04
N ARG A 64 22.77 69.32 9.25
CA ARG A 64 21.41 69.10 9.78
C ARG A 64 20.54 68.32 8.78
N ASP A 65 20.65 68.65 7.50
CA ASP A 65 19.88 67.96 6.46
C ASP A 65 20.40 66.54 6.22
N ILE A 66 21.72 66.31 6.26
CA ILE A 66 22.31 64.97 6.27
C ILE A 66 21.84 64.19 7.49
N GLN A 67 21.84 64.78 8.69
CA GLN A 67 21.35 64.09 9.90
C GLN A 67 19.86 63.74 9.82
N ARG A 68 19.03 64.61 9.23
CA ARG A 68 17.61 64.32 9.00
C ARG A 68 17.43 63.23 7.96
N GLN A 69 18.16 63.28 6.86
CA GLN A 69 18.09 62.27 5.80
C GLN A 69 18.58 60.91 6.29
N VAL A 70 19.72 60.86 6.99
CA VAL A 70 20.25 59.64 7.63
C VAL A 70 19.31 59.13 8.72
N GLY A 71 18.69 60.01 9.52
CA GLY A 71 17.70 59.63 10.53
C GLY A 71 16.43 59.01 9.93
N VAL A 72 15.95 59.55 8.81
CA VAL A 72 14.81 59.00 8.08
C VAL A 72 15.19 57.69 7.37
N GLU A 73 16.36 57.63 6.76
CA GLU A 73 16.86 56.44 6.06
C GLU A 73 17.13 55.27 7.02
N THR A 74 17.72 55.54 8.19
CA THR A 74 17.94 54.54 9.24
C THR A 74 16.61 54.04 9.81
N ALA A 75 15.65 54.92 10.10
CA ALA A 75 14.32 54.52 10.56
C ALA A 75 13.55 53.70 9.52
N LEU A 76 13.62 54.08 8.23
CA LEU A 76 13.03 53.32 7.13
C LEU A 76 13.74 51.98 6.92
N SER A 77 15.06 51.92 7.07
CA SER A 77 15.85 50.69 7.02
C SER A 77 15.47 49.74 8.15
N ASP A 78 15.39 50.24 9.39
CA ASP A 78 14.97 49.47 10.56
C ASP A 78 13.54 48.93 10.41
N GLN A 79 12.63 49.74 9.85
CA GLN A 79 11.28 49.29 9.55
C GLN A 79 11.28 48.19 8.48
N ARG A 80 12.06 48.34 7.40
CA ARG A 80 12.19 47.31 6.36
C ARG A 80 12.81 46.02 6.88
N ILE A 81 13.80 46.11 7.77
CA ILE A 81 14.41 44.95 8.43
C ILE A 81 13.37 44.24 9.31
N LYS A 82 12.59 44.99 10.11
CA LYS A 82 11.50 44.42 10.91
C LYS A 82 10.42 43.77 10.05
N GLU A 83 9.99 44.43 8.98
CA GLU A 83 9.02 43.87 8.04
C GLU A 83 9.54 42.62 7.35
N ASN A 84 10.80 42.61 6.94
CA ASN A 84 11.44 41.42 6.35
C ASN A 84 11.59 40.29 7.36
N ASN A 85 12.00 40.59 8.60
CA ASN A 85 12.10 39.61 9.67
C ASN A 85 10.73 39.01 9.99
N ILE A 86 9.68 39.82 10.08
CA ILE A 86 8.30 39.35 10.27
C ILE A 86 7.87 38.48 9.08
N LYS A 87 8.17 38.88 7.84
CA LYS A 87 7.87 38.08 6.64
C LYS A 87 8.60 36.73 6.65
N VAL A 88 9.87 36.71 7.05
CA VAL A 88 10.67 35.49 7.17
C VAL A 88 10.12 34.60 8.29
N ASP A 89 9.83 35.16 9.46
CA ASP A 89 9.27 34.42 10.59
C ASP A 89 7.88 33.83 10.26
N LEU A 90 7.04 34.57 9.54
CA LEU A 90 5.76 34.07 9.02
C LEU A 90 5.95 32.95 7.99
N LYS A 91 6.97 33.01 7.14
CA LYS A 91 7.28 31.93 6.19
C LYS A 91 7.76 30.68 6.92
N ILE A 92 8.68 30.82 7.87
CA ILE A 92 9.19 29.70 8.68
C ILE A 92 8.04 29.03 9.44
N LYS A 93 7.14 29.82 10.07
CA LYS A 93 5.95 29.27 10.74
C LYS A 93 5.04 28.51 9.79
N ARG A 94 4.78 29.04 8.59
CA ARG A 94 3.99 28.32 7.57
C ARG A 94 4.65 27.03 7.12
N GLU A 95 5.95 27.05 6.85
CA GLU A 95 6.70 25.87 6.40
C GLU A 95 6.73 24.78 7.47
N THR A 96 6.97 25.14 8.74
CA THR A 96 6.94 24.21 9.86
C THR A 96 5.55 23.63 10.11
N GLU A 97 4.50 24.43 9.96
CA GLU A 97 3.12 23.98 10.10
C GLU A 97 2.70 23.06 8.94
N ILE A 98 3.13 23.34 7.71
CA ILE A 98 2.94 22.44 6.55
C ILE A 98 3.63 21.10 6.79
N VAL A 99 4.89 21.11 7.26
CA VAL A 99 5.63 19.87 7.56
C VAL A 99 4.90 19.07 8.63
N ARG A 100 4.42 19.72 9.70
CA ARG A 100 3.62 19.06 10.74
C ARG A 100 2.31 18.47 10.20
N ILE A 101 1.59 19.22 9.38
CA ILE A 101 0.35 18.73 8.76
C ILE A 101 0.63 17.52 7.85
N ILE A 102 1.74 17.54 7.10
CA ILE A 102 2.15 16.40 6.27
C ILE A 102 2.45 15.16 7.14
N THR A 103 3.18 15.33 8.24
CA THR A 103 3.46 14.21 9.17
C THR A 103 2.18 13.68 9.83
N ASP A 104 1.26 14.56 10.21
CA ASP A 104 -0.02 14.17 10.82
C ASP A 104 -0.89 13.42 9.79
N ILE A 105 -0.94 13.88 8.53
CA ILE A 105 -1.63 13.17 7.43
C ILE A 105 -1.01 11.79 7.18
N GLU A 106 0.31 11.68 7.21
CA GLU A 106 0.99 10.40 6.99
C GLU A 106 0.72 9.41 8.13
N GLN A 107 0.69 9.89 9.38
CA GLN A 107 0.31 9.08 10.54
C GLN A 107 -1.14 8.59 10.42
N LEU A 108 -2.09 9.48 10.12
CA LEU A 108 -3.50 9.13 9.93
C LEU A 108 -3.70 8.12 8.78
N LYS A 109 -2.90 8.21 7.71
CA LYS A 109 -2.92 7.24 6.62
C LYS A 109 -2.44 5.87 7.09
N LYS A 110 -1.33 5.82 7.84
CA LYS A 110 -0.80 4.57 8.42
C LYS A 110 -1.79 3.94 9.39
N ASP A 111 -2.43 4.73 10.25
CA ASP A 111 -3.43 4.23 11.20
C ASP A 111 -4.65 3.65 10.48
N LYS A 112 -5.15 4.31 9.44
CA LYS A 112 -6.28 3.81 8.63
C LYS A 112 -5.91 2.55 7.84
N GLU A 113 -4.69 2.47 7.33
CA GLU A 113 -4.18 1.25 6.68
C GLU A 113 -4.03 0.12 7.70
N PHE A 114 -3.56 0.42 8.91
CA PHE A 114 -3.44 -0.53 10.00
C PHE A 114 -4.80 -1.04 10.48
N GLU A 115 -5.81 -0.19 10.61
CA GLU A 115 -7.19 -0.58 10.95
C GLU A 115 -7.77 -1.53 9.89
N ARG A 116 -7.59 -1.22 8.61
CA ARG A 116 -8.02 -2.10 7.52
C ARG A 116 -7.31 -3.43 7.57
N MET A 117 -5.99 -3.42 7.76
CA MET A 117 -5.18 -4.62 7.85
C MET A 117 -5.58 -5.47 9.06
N LYS A 118 -5.86 -4.84 10.21
CA LYS A 118 -6.37 -5.51 11.40
C LYS A 118 -7.72 -6.16 11.14
N ALA A 119 -8.67 -5.43 10.55
CA ALA A 119 -9.99 -5.99 10.22
C ALA A 119 -9.90 -7.18 9.26
N VAL A 120 -9.02 -7.11 8.25
CA VAL A 120 -8.76 -8.22 7.33
C VAL A 120 -8.11 -9.39 8.06
N SER A 121 -7.12 -9.13 8.93
CA SER A 121 -6.45 -10.17 9.71
C SER A 121 -7.38 -10.87 10.68
N ASP A 122 -8.26 -10.13 11.35
CA ASP A 122 -9.26 -10.68 12.27
C ASP A 122 -10.25 -11.57 11.50
N ALA A 123 -10.73 -11.11 10.34
CA ALA A 123 -11.60 -11.90 9.46
C ALA A 123 -10.88 -13.16 8.92
N MET A 124 -9.60 -13.06 8.57
CA MET A 124 -8.79 -14.21 8.15
C MET A 124 -8.60 -15.21 9.29
N MET A 125 -8.34 -14.73 10.51
CA MET A 125 -8.18 -15.59 11.68
C MET A 125 -9.47 -16.33 12.02
N ASP A 126 -10.63 -15.65 11.96
CA ASP A 126 -11.91 -16.30 12.20
C ASP A 126 -12.26 -17.29 11.09
N TYR A 127 -11.97 -16.97 9.83
CA TYR A 127 -12.08 -17.91 8.73
C TYR A 127 -11.17 -19.14 8.94
N GLN A 128 -9.94 -18.96 9.42
CA GLN A 128 -9.01 -20.06 9.70
C GLN A 128 -9.53 -20.99 10.80
N LYS A 129 -10.13 -20.42 11.86
CA LYS A 129 -10.77 -21.21 12.92
C LYS A 129 -11.94 -22.02 12.39
N GLU A 130 -12.84 -21.38 11.63
CA GLU A 130 -14.02 -22.07 11.10
C GLU A 130 -13.62 -23.16 10.10
N LEU A 131 -12.62 -22.90 9.25
CA LEU A 131 -12.12 -23.89 8.31
C LEU A 131 -11.48 -25.09 9.03
N THR A 132 -10.67 -24.84 10.07
CA THR A 132 -10.08 -25.91 10.89
C THR A 132 -11.17 -26.73 11.55
N ARG A 133 -12.22 -26.09 12.05
CA ARG A 133 -13.38 -26.76 12.65
C ARG A 133 -14.09 -27.66 11.63
N ILE A 134 -14.41 -27.12 10.45
CA ILE A 134 -15.06 -27.86 9.35
C ILE A 134 -14.18 -29.04 8.90
N ASN A 135 -12.86 -28.85 8.80
CA ASN A 135 -11.95 -29.92 8.40
C ASN A 135 -11.92 -31.05 9.43
N VAL A 136 -11.85 -30.75 10.73
CA VAL A 136 -11.92 -31.77 11.79
C VAL A 136 -13.25 -32.51 11.74
N GLU A 137 -14.36 -31.77 11.62
CA GLU A 137 -15.71 -32.34 11.51
C GLU A 137 -15.86 -33.23 10.26
N ALA A 138 -15.29 -32.82 9.12
CA ALA A 138 -15.28 -33.61 7.90
C ALA A 138 -14.44 -34.90 8.03
N VAL A 139 -13.26 -34.83 8.66
CA VAL A 139 -12.42 -36.02 8.92
C VAL A 139 -13.16 -37.00 9.83
N GLU A 140 -13.79 -36.50 10.89
CA GLU A 140 -14.57 -37.32 11.82
C GLU A 140 -15.77 -37.98 11.12
N ALA A 141 -16.49 -37.23 10.28
CA ALA A 141 -17.60 -37.75 9.49
C ALA A 141 -17.17 -38.81 8.49
N ILE A 142 -16.06 -38.60 7.75
CA ILE A 142 -15.49 -39.58 6.81
C ILE A 142 -15.06 -40.85 7.56
N GLY A 143 -14.40 -40.69 8.71
CA GLY A 143 -13.97 -41.80 9.56
C GLY A 143 -15.16 -42.63 10.06
N SER A 144 -16.19 -41.94 10.56
CA SER A 144 -17.43 -42.58 11.05
C SER A 144 -18.17 -43.31 9.92
N MET A 145 -18.30 -42.68 8.75
CA MET A 145 -18.91 -43.29 7.57
C MET A 145 -18.16 -44.54 7.13
N ARG A 146 -16.83 -44.52 7.12
CA ARG A 146 -16.01 -45.70 6.79
C ARG A 146 -16.30 -46.87 7.73
N ILE A 147 -16.34 -46.61 9.04
CA ILE A 147 -16.62 -47.64 10.05
C ILE A 147 -18.05 -48.17 9.88
N GLU A 148 -19.02 -47.29 9.67
CA GLU A 148 -20.43 -47.67 9.49
C GLU A 148 -20.64 -48.50 8.22
N LEU A 149 -20.02 -48.12 7.10
CA LEU A 149 -20.08 -48.88 5.86
C LEU A 149 -19.45 -50.26 6.02
N GLN A 150 -18.29 -50.36 6.68
CA GLN A 150 -17.67 -51.65 6.98
C GLN A 150 -18.59 -52.52 7.84
N ARG A 151 -19.19 -51.95 8.89
CA ARG A 151 -20.13 -52.68 9.75
C ARG A 151 -21.34 -53.19 8.95
N LYS A 152 -22.01 -52.32 8.18
CA LYS A 152 -23.15 -52.71 7.34
C LYS A 152 -22.79 -53.82 6.36
N ALA A 153 -21.59 -53.76 5.80
CA ALA A 153 -21.10 -54.75 4.86
C ALA A 153 -20.87 -56.11 5.56
N TYR A 154 -20.26 -56.12 6.75
CA TYR A 154 -20.13 -57.34 7.58
C TYR A 154 -21.49 -57.91 8.01
N ASP A 155 -22.40 -57.06 8.47
CA ASP A 155 -23.75 -57.47 8.87
C ASP A 155 -24.49 -58.11 7.69
N LEU A 156 -24.36 -57.54 6.50
CA LEU A 156 -24.94 -58.09 5.27
C LEU A 156 -24.35 -59.46 4.92
N ILE A 157 -23.02 -59.64 4.98
CA ILE A 157 -22.40 -60.97 4.79
C ILE A 157 -23.02 -61.95 5.76
N HIS A 158 -23.04 -61.61 7.05
CA HIS A 158 -23.50 -62.52 8.10
C HIS A 158 -24.98 -62.90 7.91
N GLU A 159 -25.84 -61.92 7.65
CA GLU A 159 -27.26 -62.13 7.40
C GLU A 159 -27.47 -63.04 6.17
N LYS A 160 -26.75 -62.76 5.08
CA LYS A 160 -26.86 -63.55 3.85
C LYS A 160 -26.33 -64.96 4.05
N THR A 161 -25.16 -65.16 4.66
CA THR A 161 -24.63 -66.49 4.99
C THR A 161 -25.62 -67.30 5.82
N LYS A 162 -26.30 -66.68 6.80
CA LYS A 162 -27.34 -67.34 7.58
C LYS A 162 -28.54 -67.75 6.71
N GLN A 163 -29.04 -66.83 5.86
CA GLN A 163 -30.11 -67.13 4.91
C GLN A 163 -29.72 -68.28 3.95
N TYR A 164 -28.45 -68.37 3.54
CA TYR A 164 -27.95 -69.47 2.72
C TYR A 164 -27.94 -70.81 3.45
N ALA A 165 -27.47 -70.83 4.70
CA ALA A 165 -27.49 -72.06 5.50
C ALA A 165 -28.94 -72.56 5.68
N GLU A 166 -29.87 -71.64 5.93
CA GLU A 166 -31.29 -71.97 6.05
C GLU A 166 -31.88 -72.50 4.74
N LEU A 167 -31.57 -71.87 3.60
CA LEU A 167 -31.99 -72.33 2.28
C LEU A 167 -31.43 -73.72 1.94
N GLN A 168 -30.16 -73.99 2.27
CA GLN A 168 -29.55 -75.30 2.08
C GLN A 168 -30.23 -76.37 2.95
N ASN A 169 -30.54 -76.05 4.21
CA ASN A 169 -31.24 -76.97 5.09
C ASN A 169 -32.66 -77.28 4.57
N GLN A 170 -33.38 -76.27 4.11
CA GLN A 170 -34.70 -76.46 3.48
C GLN A 170 -34.61 -77.31 2.22
N ALA A 171 -33.60 -77.08 1.37
CA ALA A 171 -33.38 -77.88 0.17
C ALA A 171 -33.05 -79.34 0.50
N LEU A 172 -32.24 -79.59 1.54
CA LEU A 172 -31.93 -80.93 2.04
C LEU A 172 -33.18 -81.64 2.58
N GLU A 173 -33.99 -80.95 3.38
CA GLU A 173 -35.24 -81.49 3.92
C GLU A 173 -36.22 -81.84 2.79
N GLN A 174 -36.39 -80.94 1.81
CA GLN A 174 -37.23 -81.20 0.64
C GLN A 174 -36.70 -82.37 -0.22
N ALA A 175 -35.38 -82.48 -0.38
CA ALA A 175 -34.77 -83.59 -1.10
C ALA A 175 -34.99 -84.92 -0.37
N GLN A 176 -34.85 -84.94 0.96
CA GLN A 176 -35.12 -86.12 1.78
C GLN A 176 -36.58 -86.57 1.63
N ILE A 177 -37.54 -85.67 1.76
CA ILE A 177 -38.97 -85.98 1.58
C ILE A 177 -39.24 -86.51 0.17
N GLN A 178 -38.61 -85.95 -0.86
CA GLN A 178 -38.78 -86.42 -2.24
C GLN A 178 -38.18 -87.80 -2.45
N LEU A 179 -36.99 -88.08 -1.93
CA LEU A 179 -36.35 -89.39 -2.01
C LEU A 179 -37.17 -90.46 -1.25
N GLU A 180 -37.67 -90.15 -0.06
CA GLU A 180 -38.57 -91.05 0.69
C GLU A 180 -39.86 -91.35 -0.08
N ARG A 181 -40.43 -90.36 -0.78
CA ARG A 181 -41.62 -90.56 -1.64
C ARG A 181 -41.32 -91.42 -2.86
N ILE A 182 -40.16 -91.24 -3.48
CA ILE A 182 -39.72 -92.04 -4.63
C ILE A 182 -39.52 -93.50 -4.20
N ASP A 183 -38.89 -93.73 -3.04
CA ASP A 183 -38.63 -95.06 -2.52
C ASP A 183 -39.93 -95.82 -2.20
N ASN A 184 -40.88 -95.16 -1.55
CA ASN A 184 -42.20 -95.71 -1.20
C ASN A 184 -43.17 -95.85 -2.39
N SER A 185 -42.82 -95.36 -3.58
CA SER A 185 -43.69 -95.45 -4.75
C SER A 185 -43.65 -96.83 -5.42
N ASN A 186 -44.76 -97.29 -5.99
CA ASN A 186 -44.84 -98.53 -6.79
C ASN A 186 -44.28 -98.36 -8.22
N LEU A 187 -43.27 -97.51 -8.41
CA LEU A 187 -42.61 -97.29 -9.69
C LEU A 187 -41.59 -98.39 -10.00
N SER A 188 -41.28 -98.57 -11.29
CA SER A 188 -40.17 -99.41 -11.73
C SER A 188 -38.83 -98.90 -11.17
N GLU A 189 -37.93 -99.81 -10.84
CA GLU A 189 -36.59 -99.50 -10.29
C GLU A 189 -35.81 -98.51 -11.16
N SER A 190 -35.96 -98.63 -12.49
CA SER A 190 -35.36 -97.69 -13.45
C SER A 190 -35.91 -96.27 -13.31
N SER A 191 -37.23 -96.13 -13.11
CA SER A 191 -37.89 -94.83 -12.91
C SER A 191 -37.51 -94.22 -11.55
N LYS A 192 -37.38 -95.03 -10.50
CA LYS A 192 -36.90 -94.57 -9.18
C LYS A 192 -35.49 -94.00 -9.28
N ASN A 193 -34.59 -94.69 -9.98
CA ASN A 193 -33.22 -94.24 -10.18
C ASN A 193 -33.14 -92.91 -10.97
N ILE A 194 -33.94 -92.77 -12.03
CA ILE A 194 -34.01 -91.52 -12.81
C ILE A 194 -34.49 -90.35 -11.94
N LEU A 195 -35.53 -90.55 -11.13
CA LEU A 195 -36.07 -89.51 -10.24
C LEU A 195 -35.08 -89.15 -9.12
N SER A 196 -34.44 -90.15 -8.50
CA SER A 196 -33.41 -89.93 -7.47
C SER A 196 -32.26 -89.08 -8.02
N LYS A 197 -31.77 -89.42 -9.22
CA LYS A 197 -30.72 -88.66 -9.89
C LYS A 197 -31.15 -87.21 -10.19
N SER A 198 -32.41 -86.99 -10.54
CA SER A 198 -32.94 -85.64 -10.74
C SER A 198 -32.97 -84.82 -9.44
N VAL A 199 -33.30 -85.45 -8.30
CA VAL A 199 -33.25 -84.80 -6.98
C VAL A 199 -31.81 -84.46 -6.62
N ASP A 200 -30.86 -85.38 -6.83
CA ASP A 200 -29.43 -85.15 -6.60
C ASP A 200 -28.88 -84.01 -7.46
N GLU A 201 -29.23 -83.97 -8.75
CA GLU A 201 -28.82 -82.90 -9.67
C GLU A 201 -29.38 -81.54 -9.23
N ASN A 202 -30.62 -81.50 -8.73
CA ASN A 202 -31.24 -80.29 -8.22
C ASN A 202 -30.55 -79.80 -6.93
N LEU A 203 -30.31 -80.70 -5.98
CA LEU A 203 -29.58 -80.37 -4.75
C LEU A 203 -28.17 -79.86 -5.07
N ALA A 204 -27.46 -80.53 -5.97
CA ALA A 204 -26.14 -80.10 -6.44
C ALA A 204 -26.18 -78.75 -7.18
N SER A 205 -27.29 -78.42 -7.84
CA SER A 205 -27.50 -77.10 -8.47
C SER A 205 -27.69 -76.00 -7.43
N ILE A 206 -28.52 -76.23 -6.42
CA ILE A 206 -28.77 -75.29 -5.32
C ILE A 206 -27.47 -75.01 -4.55
N ILE A 207 -26.71 -76.05 -4.22
CA ILE A 207 -25.41 -75.90 -3.55
C ILE A 207 -24.44 -75.11 -4.42
N ARG A 208 -24.30 -75.44 -5.71
CA ARG A 208 -23.41 -74.70 -6.63
C ARG A 208 -23.80 -73.23 -6.77
N ASN A 209 -25.09 -72.93 -6.85
CA ASN A 209 -25.57 -71.55 -6.93
C ASN A 209 -25.30 -70.77 -5.64
N ALA A 210 -25.48 -71.42 -4.48
CA ALA A 210 -25.16 -70.81 -3.18
C ALA A 210 -23.65 -70.54 -3.04
N THR A 211 -22.79 -71.48 -3.44
CA THR A 211 -21.34 -71.29 -3.43
C THR A 211 -20.92 -70.13 -4.31
N ARG A 212 -21.41 -70.06 -5.56
CA ARG A 212 -21.12 -68.96 -6.48
C ARG A 212 -21.56 -67.61 -5.94
N PHE A 213 -22.70 -67.56 -5.28
CA PHE A 213 -23.16 -66.32 -4.67
C PHE A 213 -22.25 -65.86 -3.53
N ILE A 214 -21.78 -66.77 -2.67
CA ILE A 214 -20.84 -66.42 -1.58
C ILE A 214 -19.52 -65.92 -2.15
N GLU A 215 -19.03 -66.56 -3.22
CA GLU A 215 -17.83 -66.11 -3.95
C GLU A 215 -18.03 -64.69 -4.51
N GLN A 216 -19.14 -64.45 -5.21
CA GLN A 216 -19.47 -63.14 -5.75
C GLN A 216 -19.62 -62.08 -4.65
N LEU A 217 -20.26 -62.42 -3.53
CA LEU A 217 -20.44 -61.50 -2.41
C LEU A 217 -19.09 -61.14 -1.78
N ASN A 218 -18.15 -62.08 -1.71
CA ASN A 218 -16.79 -61.80 -1.26
C ASN A 218 -16.04 -60.86 -2.22
N ASP A 219 -16.21 -61.03 -3.53
CA ASP A 219 -15.63 -60.13 -4.53
C ASP A 219 -16.25 -58.72 -4.44
N ASP A 220 -17.57 -58.62 -4.32
CA ASP A 220 -18.28 -57.37 -4.11
C ASP A 220 -17.84 -56.66 -2.82
N MET A 221 -17.55 -57.42 -1.75
CA MET A 221 -16.99 -56.91 -0.50
C MET A 221 -15.59 -56.31 -0.66
N GLN A 222 -14.74 -56.95 -1.46
CA GLN A 222 -13.42 -56.40 -1.79
C GLN A 222 -13.55 -55.09 -2.58
N LEU A 223 -14.51 -55.03 -3.50
CA LEU A 223 -14.82 -53.82 -4.25
C LEU A 223 -15.32 -52.70 -3.33
N ILE A 224 -16.28 -52.97 -2.45
CA ILE A 224 -16.77 -52.01 -1.45
C ILE A 224 -15.62 -51.51 -0.57
N SER A 225 -14.74 -52.39 -0.11
CA SER A 225 -13.57 -52.01 0.68
C SER A 225 -12.64 -51.06 -0.11
N LYS A 226 -12.42 -51.34 -1.39
CA LYS A 226 -11.62 -50.49 -2.28
C LYS A 226 -12.27 -49.13 -2.50
N ASP A 227 -13.58 -49.08 -2.72
CA ASP A 227 -14.33 -47.84 -2.93
C ASP A 227 -14.37 -46.98 -1.67
N ILE A 228 -14.53 -47.60 -0.49
CA ILE A 228 -14.43 -46.93 0.81
C ILE A 228 -13.04 -46.30 0.98
N ASN A 229 -11.97 -47.02 0.62
CA ASN A 229 -10.61 -46.49 0.69
C ASN A 229 -10.40 -45.35 -0.31
N LEU A 230 -10.97 -45.44 -1.51
CA LEU A 230 -10.92 -44.37 -2.52
C LEU A 230 -11.64 -43.11 -2.02
N ILE A 231 -12.86 -43.23 -1.49
CA ILE A 231 -13.63 -42.11 -0.94
C ILE A 231 -12.89 -41.47 0.23
N THR A 232 -12.32 -42.30 1.11
CA THR A 232 -11.51 -41.81 2.25
C THR A 232 -10.27 -41.06 1.76
N SER A 233 -9.52 -41.61 0.82
CA SER A 233 -8.32 -40.99 0.25
C SER A 233 -8.66 -39.71 -0.53
N SER A 234 -9.74 -39.72 -1.32
CA SER A 234 -10.21 -38.55 -2.05
C SER A 234 -10.66 -37.45 -1.12
N GLY A 235 -11.39 -37.77 -0.05
CA GLY A 235 -11.77 -36.83 1.00
C GLY A 235 -10.55 -36.25 1.72
N GLN A 236 -9.57 -37.08 2.06
CA GLN A 236 -8.30 -36.62 2.64
C GLN A 236 -7.53 -35.70 1.69
N HIS A 237 -7.43 -36.05 0.40
CA HIS A 237 -6.77 -35.21 -0.61
C HIS A 237 -7.51 -33.89 -0.84
N PHE A 238 -8.84 -33.88 -0.81
CA PHE A 238 -9.63 -32.66 -0.88
C PHE A 238 -9.30 -31.73 0.31
N ILE A 239 -9.27 -32.27 1.52
CA ILE A 239 -8.90 -31.54 2.73
C ILE A 239 -7.46 -31.04 2.63
N GLN A 240 -6.51 -31.88 2.23
CA GLN A 240 -5.10 -31.52 2.07
C GLN A 240 -4.91 -30.40 1.05
N ARG A 241 -5.48 -30.54 -0.15
CA ARG A 241 -5.37 -29.53 -1.22
C ARG A 241 -5.98 -28.19 -0.77
N HIS A 242 -7.09 -28.24 -0.04
CA HIS A 242 -7.73 -27.05 0.47
C HIS A 242 -6.90 -26.37 1.56
N LEU A 243 -6.24 -27.14 2.44
CA LEU A 243 -5.26 -26.63 3.42
C LEU A 243 -4.03 -26.02 2.75
N GLU A 244 -3.48 -26.66 1.72
CA GLU A 244 -2.31 -26.18 0.95
C GLU A 244 -2.60 -24.85 0.23
N GLN A 245 -3.77 -24.75 -0.42
CA GLN A 245 -4.22 -23.49 -1.04
C GLN A 245 -4.30 -22.36 0.00
N PHE A 246 -4.63 -22.69 1.26
CA PHE A 246 -4.72 -21.72 2.33
C PHE A 246 -3.36 -21.25 2.85
N GLN A 247 -2.38 -22.15 2.98
CA GLN A 247 -1.00 -21.80 3.33
C GLN A 247 -0.43 -20.80 2.30
N LEU A 248 -0.67 -21.04 1.01
CA LEU A 248 -0.25 -20.13 -0.06
C LEU A 248 -0.86 -18.73 0.06
N ILE A 249 -2.15 -18.62 0.45
CA ILE A 249 -2.81 -17.33 0.66
C ILE A 249 -2.23 -16.60 1.88
N SER A 250 -1.95 -17.33 2.97
CA SER A 250 -1.29 -16.79 4.17
C SER A 250 0.09 -16.20 3.85
N PHE A 251 0.92 -16.91 3.09
CA PHE A 251 2.28 -16.44 2.76
C PHE A 251 2.29 -15.38 1.64
N SER A 252 1.28 -15.36 0.76
CA SER A 252 1.17 -14.33 -0.28
C SER A 252 0.88 -12.94 0.28
N GLY A 253 0.27 -12.84 1.47
CA GLY A 253 0.03 -11.56 2.14
C GLY A 253 1.26 -10.95 2.81
N GLU A 254 2.22 -11.77 3.27
CA GLU A 254 3.48 -11.29 3.86
C GLU A 254 4.45 -10.72 2.82
N ASN A 255 4.48 -11.30 1.61
CA ASN A 255 5.42 -10.87 0.57
C ASN A 255 5.06 -9.53 -0.10
N SER A 256 3.79 -9.09 -0.09
CA SER A 256 3.43 -7.77 -0.62
C SER A 256 3.89 -6.61 0.26
N ASN A 257 4.15 -6.85 1.54
CA ASN A 257 4.65 -5.84 2.48
C ASN A 257 6.18 -5.70 2.47
N LEU A 258 6.90 -6.63 1.85
CA LEU A 258 8.38 -6.62 1.76
C LEU A 258 8.90 -6.10 0.41
N ILE A 259 8.04 -5.89 -0.60
CA ILE A 259 8.42 -5.39 -1.94
C ILE A 259 8.13 -3.88 -2.10
N GLY A 260 7.63 -3.22 -1.03
CA GLY A 260 7.31 -1.79 -1.03
C GLY A 260 8.45 -0.84 -0.64
N THR A 261 9.62 -1.36 -0.27
CA THR A 261 10.78 -0.57 0.15
C THR A 261 11.95 -0.78 -0.81
N ASP A 262 11.85 -0.23 -2.01
CA ASP A 262 13.02 0.10 -2.84
C ASP A 262 12.63 1.21 -3.83
N LYS A 263 12.84 2.46 -3.40
CA LYS A 263 13.11 3.63 -4.24
C LYS A 263 14.05 4.58 -3.50
#